data_AF-A0A5C8EIX8-F1
#
_entry.id   AF-A0A5C8EIX8-F1
#
_cell.length_a   1.000
_cell.length_b   1.000
_cell.length_c   1.000
_cell.angle_alpha   90.00
_cell.angle_beta   90.00
_cell.angle_gamma   90.00
#
_symmetry.space_group_name_H-M   'P 1'
#
loop_
_entity.id
_entity.type
_entity.pdbx_description
1 polymer ?
#
loop_
_entity_poly.entity_id
_entity_poly.type
_entity_poly.pdbx_seq_one_letter_code
_entity_poly.pdbx_strand_id
1 'polypeptide(L)'
;MKKNLIILFFNSILFFNLLYSQESLNIPVAPSDDQQLDNAVGFSRTLNSFNKSANSYAKLKAYINLLDSKGMKALKKHPSYSRLGDIYMYGAMYLEKEYKENKIIELYKKALELRAEPNSNYSLAIIYKNRYDIAVKKKDAVKEVEYGKMVYEYLNKYVVLSGNKSAKYKKILNYFSSYK
;
A
#
# COMPACT_ATOMS: atom_id res chain seq x y z
N MET A 1 43.28 -46.31 -63.13
CA MET A 1 42.33 -45.26 -63.56
C MET A 1 41.73 -44.58 -62.35
N LYS A 2 41.86 -43.25 -62.31
CA LYS A 2 41.27 -42.29 -61.36
C LYS A 2 39.79 -42.57 -61.04
N LYS A 3 39.37 -42.29 -59.80
CA LYS A 3 38.27 -41.33 -59.51
C LYS A 3 38.26 -40.96 -58.02
N ASN A 4 38.02 -39.67 -57.81
CA ASN A 4 38.33 -38.91 -56.60
C ASN A 4 37.23 -39.04 -55.54
N LEU A 5 37.67 -39.07 -54.28
CA LEU A 5 36.87 -38.90 -53.08
C LEU A 5 36.43 -37.43 -52.99
N ILE A 6 35.12 -37.16 -52.98
CA ILE A 6 34.58 -35.83 -52.66
C ILE A 6 34.11 -35.86 -51.21
N ILE A 7 34.77 -35.02 -50.40
CA ILE A 7 34.44 -34.70 -49.02
C ILE A 7 33.33 -33.65 -49.04
N LEU A 8 32.25 -33.88 -48.28
CA LEU A 8 31.27 -32.84 -47.94
C LEU A 8 31.25 -32.70 -46.41
N PHE A 9 31.88 -31.63 -45.94
CA PHE A 9 31.71 -31.08 -44.60
C PHE A 9 30.41 -30.28 -44.55
N PHE A 10 29.51 -30.59 -43.63
CA PHE A 10 28.57 -29.61 -43.10
C PHE A 10 28.49 -29.74 -41.58
N ASN A 11 29.07 -28.72 -40.93
CA ASN A 11 28.91 -28.38 -39.53
C ASN A 11 27.45 -27.98 -39.24
N SER A 12 26.85 -28.55 -38.20
CA SER A 12 26.02 -27.76 -37.28
C SER A 12 25.75 -28.55 -35.98
N ILE A 13 26.53 -28.21 -34.96
CA ILE A 13 26.25 -28.53 -33.56
C ILE A 13 25.00 -27.73 -33.16
N LEU A 14 23.87 -28.42 -33.02
CA LEU A 14 22.66 -27.84 -32.42
C LEU A 14 22.82 -27.86 -30.90
N PHE A 15 23.31 -26.76 -30.35
CA PHE A 15 23.15 -26.43 -28.94
C PHE A 15 21.66 -26.22 -28.64
N PHE A 16 21.03 -27.19 -27.97
CA PHE A 16 19.74 -26.98 -27.33
C PHE A 16 19.93 -26.03 -26.13
N ASN A 17 19.70 -24.74 -26.37
CA ASN A 17 19.40 -23.81 -25.29
C ASN A 17 17.97 -24.09 -24.79
N LEU A 18 17.87 -24.76 -23.64
CA LEU A 18 16.65 -24.75 -22.83
C LEU A 18 16.43 -23.32 -22.31
N LEU A 19 15.73 -22.50 -23.10
CA LEU A 19 15.09 -21.29 -22.60
C LEU A 19 13.86 -21.72 -21.79
N TYR A 20 14.02 -21.73 -20.46
CA TYR A 20 12.89 -21.62 -19.54
C TYR A 20 12.21 -20.26 -19.80
N SER A 21 11.14 -20.27 -20.59
CA SER A 21 10.17 -19.17 -20.57
C SER A 21 9.46 -19.24 -19.23
N GLN A 22 9.73 -18.29 -18.33
CA GLN A 22 8.74 -17.95 -17.31
C GLN A 22 7.58 -17.31 -18.07
N GLU A 23 6.58 -18.11 -18.44
CA GLU A 23 5.25 -17.58 -18.69
C GLU A 23 4.85 -16.83 -17.43
N SER A 24 4.81 -15.50 -17.51
CA SER A 24 4.15 -14.72 -16.49
C SER A 24 2.73 -15.27 -16.40
N LEU A 25 2.34 -15.70 -15.20
CA LEU A 25 0.99 -16.16 -14.91
C LEU A 25 0.05 -14.97 -15.15
N ASN A 26 -0.40 -14.85 -16.40
CA ASN A 26 -1.21 -13.74 -16.88
C ASN A 26 -2.66 -14.13 -16.58
N ILE A 27 -3.02 -14.10 -15.30
CA ILE A 27 -4.40 -14.35 -14.87
C ILE A 27 -5.23 -13.21 -15.44
N PRO A 28 -6.15 -13.47 -16.39
CA PRO A 28 -7.00 -12.42 -16.93
C PRO A 28 -7.85 -11.89 -15.78
N VAL A 29 -7.62 -10.63 -15.41
CA VAL A 29 -8.50 -9.92 -14.47
C VAL A 29 -9.77 -9.62 -15.24
N ALA A 30 -10.89 -10.23 -14.82
CA ALA A 30 -12.19 -9.88 -15.36
C ALA A 30 -12.38 -8.35 -15.27
N PRO A 31 -12.77 -7.66 -16.36
CA PRO A 31 -13.01 -6.22 -16.31
C PRO A 31 -14.07 -5.93 -15.24
N SER A 32 -13.88 -4.85 -14.48
CA SER A 32 -14.87 -4.47 -13.49
C SER A 32 -16.12 -3.94 -14.19
N ASP A 33 -17.29 -4.09 -13.56
CA ASP A 33 -18.53 -3.46 -14.04
C ASP A 33 -18.53 -1.93 -13.85
N ASP A 34 -17.47 -1.34 -13.27
CA ASP A 34 -17.36 0.07 -12.92
C ASP A 34 -16.11 0.73 -13.51
N GLN A 35 -16.26 1.21 -14.74
CA GLN A 35 -15.20 1.90 -15.48
C GLN A 35 -14.56 3.07 -14.70
N GLN A 36 -15.30 3.72 -13.80
CA GLN A 36 -14.73 4.81 -12.98
C GLN A 36 -13.74 4.27 -11.95
N LEU A 37 -14.01 3.09 -11.38
CA LEU A 37 -13.07 2.41 -10.48
C LEU A 37 -11.89 1.82 -11.24
N ASP A 38 -12.07 1.34 -12.46
CA ASP A 38 -10.95 0.93 -13.33
C ASP A 38 -10.00 2.12 -13.61
N ASN A 39 -10.55 3.30 -13.89
CA ASN A 39 -9.79 4.53 -14.05
C ASN A 39 -9.04 4.92 -12.76
N ALA A 40 -9.69 4.76 -11.59
CA ALA A 40 -9.07 4.99 -10.30
C ALA A 40 -7.89 4.02 -10.06
N VAL A 41 -8.07 2.73 -10.35
CA VAL A 41 -6.99 1.74 -10.30
C VAL A 41 -5.85 2.13 -11.24
N GLY A 42 -6.16 2.58 -12.46
CA GLY A 42 -5.16 3.12 -13.40
C GLY A 42 -4.39 4.29 -12.81
N PHE A 43 -5.08 5.26 -12.21
CA PHE A 43 -4.45 6.39 -11.53
C PHE A 43 -3.56 5.96 -10.36
N SER A 44 -3.99 4.99 -9.55
CA SER A 44 -3.23 4.52 -8.38
C SER A 44 -1.80 4.08 -8.73
N ARG A 45 -1.58 3.53 -9.94
CA ARG A 45 -0.28 3.06 -10.43
C ARG A 45 0.72 4.21 -10.64
N THR A 46 0.25 5.44 -10.72
CA THR A 46 1.07 6.65 -10.94
C THR A 46 1.48 7.35 -9.64
N LEU A 47 0.94 6.91 -8.49
CA LEU A 47 1.11 7.61 -7.21
C LEU A 47 2.51 7.44 -6.59
N ASN A 48 3.27 6.41 -6.98
CA ASN A 48 4.66 6.26 -6.54
C ASN A 48 5.58 7.37 -7.07
N SER A 49 5.23 7.97 -8.21
CA SER A 49 5.92 9.09 -8.86
C SER A 49 5.06 10.36 -8.84
N PHE A 50 4.35 10.62 -7.74
CA PHE A 50 3.46 11.76 -7.62
C PHE A 50 4.22 13.09 -7.72
N ASN A 51 3.97 13.85 -8.81
CA ASN A 51 4.76 15.03 -9.18
C ASN A 51 4.43 16.32 -8.39
N LYS A 52 3.58 16.26 -7.34
CA LYS A 52 3.20 17.36 -6.44
C LYS A 52 2.75 18.67 -7.12
N SER A 53 2.34 18.62 -8.39
CA SER A 53 1.73 19.76 -9.08
C SER A 53 0.29 19.99 -8.58
N ALA A 54 -0.21 21.22 -8.73
CA ALA A 54 -1.60 21.56 -8.39
C ALA A 54 -2.61 20.62 -9.07
N ASN A 55 -2.36 20.28 -10.35
CA ASN A 55 -3.20 19.35 -11.11
C ASN A 55 -3.18 17.93 -10.52
N SER A 56 -2.02 17.44 -10.07
CA SER A 56 -1.92 16.13 -9.42
C SER A 56 -2.63 16.09 -8.08
N TYR A 57 -2.56 17.16 -7.28
CA TYR A 57 -3.35 17.28 -6.05
C TYR A 57 -4.85 17.34 -6.33
N ALA A 58 -5.29 18.11 -7.33
CA ALA A 58 -6.69 18.17 -7.73
C ALA A 58 -7.20 16.79 -8.18
N LYS A 59 -6.42 16.07 -8.99
CA LYS A 59 -6.73 14.72 -9.45
C LYS A 59 -6.81 13.71 -8.29
N LEU A 60 -5.86 13.77 -7.35
CA LEU A 60 -5.88 12.92 -6.15
C LEU A 60 -7.15 13.16 -5.32
N LYS A 61 -7.51 14.42 -5.06
CA LYS A 61 -8.74 14.78 -4.35
C LYS A 61 -10.00 14.31 -5.08
N ALA A 62 -10.04 14.45 -6.41
CA ALA A 62 -11.16 13.98 -7.22
C ALA A 62 -11.35 12.46 -7.11
N TYR A 63 -10.25 11.69 -7.15
CA TYR A 63 -10.33 10.24 -6.96
C TYR A 63 -10.71 9.84 -5.54
N ILE A 64 -10.22 10.53 -4.51
CA ILE A 64 -10.68 10.30 -3.12
C ILE A 64 -12.20 10.52 -3.01
N ASN A 65 -12.72 11.60 -3.59
CA ASN A 65 -14.16 11.89 -3.59
C ASN A 65 -14.96 10.83 -4.37
N LEU A 66 -14.43 10.33 -5.49
CA LEU A 66 -15.03 9.21 -6.22
C LEU A 66 -15.09 7.95 -5.36
N LEU A 67 -14.00 7.59 -4.68
CA LEU A 67 -14.01 6.40 -3.81
C LEU A 67 -15.02 6.57 -2.65
N ASP A 68 -15.06 7.75 -2.06
CA ASP A 68 -15.99 8.08 -0.98
C ASP A 68 -17.45 8.00 -1.43
N SER A 69 -17.78 8.43 -2.66
CA SER A 69 -19.15 8.37 -3.20
C SER A 69 -19.61 6.95 -3.54
N LYS A 70 -18.68 6.06 -3.92
CA LYS A 70 -18.98 4.63 -4.20
C LYS A 70 -19.22 3.84 -2.92
N GLY A 71 -18.50 4.19 -1.85
CA GLY A 71 -18.60 3.54 -0.54
C GLY A 71 -17.87 2.19 -0.48
N MET A 72 -17.38 1.86 0.72
CA MET A 72 -16.44 0.76 0.95
C MET A 72 -16.93 -0.62 0.45
N LYS A 73 -18.25 -0.88 0.53
CA LYS A 73 -18.85 -2.13 0.05
C LYS A 73 -18.67 -2.32 -1.46
N ALA A 74 -18.81 -1.25 -2.25
CA ALA A 74 -18.58 -1.29 -3.69
C ALA A 74 -17.08 -1.41 -3.99
N LEU A 75 -16.24 -0.65 -3.29
CA LEU A 75 -14.78 -0.71 -3.46
C LEU A 75 -14.24 -2.13 -3.27
N LYS A 76 -14.69 -2.85 -2.22
CA LYS A 76 -14.27 -4.23 -1.91
C LYS A 76 -14.72 -5.28 -2.93
N LYS A 77 -15.70 -4.97 -3.80
CA LYS A 77 -16.10 -5.86 -4.91
C LYS A 77 -15.21 -5.75 -6.13
N HIS A 78 -14.46 -4.65 -6.25
CA HIS A 78 -13.58 -4.44 -7.39
C HIS A 78 -12.43 -5.47 -7.38
N PRO A 79 -12.13 -6.17 -8.49
CA PRO A 79 -11.06 -7.19 -8.53
C PRO A 79 -9.69 -6.69 -8.08
N SER A 80 -9.44 -5.40 -8.27
CA SER A 80 -8.21 -4.70 -7.84
C SER A 80 -8.43 -3.74 -6.65
N TYR A 81 -9.32 -4.07 -5.71
CA TYR A 81 -9.66 -3.18 -4.59
C TYR A 81 -8.46 -2.72 -3.74
N SER A 82 -7.42 -3.55 -3.62
CA SER A 82 -6.20 -3.18 -2.88
C SER A 82 -5.46 -1.98 -3.47
N ARG A 83 -5.60 -1.74 -4.78
CA ARG A 83 -5.08 -0.57 -5.49
C ARG A 83 -5.91 0.68 -5.22
N LEU A 84 -7.21 0.55 -4.99
CA LEU A 84 -8.05 1.66 -4.53
C LEU A 84 -7.59 2.13 -3.14
N GLY A 85 -7.12 1.21 -2.30
CA GLY A 85 -6.49 1.53 -1.02
C GLY A 85 -5.23 2.40 -1.14
N ASP A 86 -4.45 2.28 -2.22
CA ASP A 86 -3.28 3.13 -2.46
C ASP A 86 -3.69 4.60 -2.58
N ILE A 87 -4.83 4.90 -3.22
CA ILE A 87 -5.33 6.27 -3.37
C ILE A 87 -5.58 6.91 -2.01
N TYR A 88 -6.19 6.18 -1.07
CA TYR A 88 -6.40 6.69 0.29
C TYR A 88 -5.07 6.86 1.05
N MET A 89 -4.15 5.90 0.95
CA MET A 89 -2.84 5.97 1.61
C MET A 89 -2.03 7.19 1.12
N TYR A 90 -1.90 7.35 -0.19
CA TYR A 90 -1.20 8.50 -0.79
C TYR A 90 -1.97 9.81 -0.58
N GLY A 91 -3.30 9.75 -0.53
CA GLY A 91 -4.16 10.85 -0.08
C GLY A 91 -3.77 11.35 1.29
N ALA A 92 -3.69 10.44 2.27
CA ALA A 92 -3.28 10.76 3.64
C ALA A 92 -1.85 11.33 3.69
N MET A 93 -0.92 10.77 2.91
CA MET A 93 0.47 11.22 2.90
C MET A 93 0.67 12.59 2.25
N TYR A 94 0.03 12.85 1.10
CA TYR A 94 0.27 14.08 0.35
C TYR A 94 -0.61 15.24 0.81
N LEU A 95 -1.81 14.99 1.33
CA LEU A 95 -2.76 16.03 1.74
C LEU A 95 -2.64 16.40 3.22
N GLU A 96 -1.61 15.94 3.94
CA GLU A 96 -1.36 16.26 5.35
C GLU A 96 -1.38 17.77 5.65
N LYS A 97 -0.90 18.59 4.72
CA LYS A 97 -0.89 20.06 4.86
C LYS A 97 -2.23 20.73 4.53
N GLU A 98 -3.09 20.07 3.77
CA GLU A 98 -4.40 20.61 3.35
C GLU A 98 -5.53 20.15 4.27
N TYR A 99 -5.42 18.95 4.83
CA TYR A 99 -6.46 18.32 5.62
C TYR A 99 -6.14 18.33 7.11
N LYS A 100 -7.20 18.50 7.92
CA LYS A 100 -7.10 18.34 9.36
C LYS A 100 -6.73 16.89 9.69
N GLU A 101 -6.00 16.69 10.79
CA GLU A 101 -5.52 15.38 11.25
C GLU A 101 -6.61 14.29 11.26
N ASN A 102 -7.84 14.61 11.69
CA ASN A 102 -8.95 13.65 11.69
C ASN A 102 -9.26 13.08 10.29
N LYS A 103 -9.17 13.90 9.23
CA LYS A 103 -9.37 13.43 7.86
C LYS A 103 -8.18 12.59 7.40
N ILE A 104 -6.95 12.92 7.82
CA ILE A 104 -5.77 12.09 7.55
C ILE A 104 -5.90 10.71 8.20
N ILE A 105 -6.36 10.65 9.46
CA ILE A 105 -6.66 9.39 10.15
C ILE A 105 -7.73 8.59 9.40
N GLU A 106 -8.81 9.24 8.97
CA GLU A 106 -9.88 8.60 8.19
C GLU A 106 -9.34 7.97 6.90
N LEU A 107 -8.50 8.70 6.15
CA LEU A 107 -7.89 8.20 4.92
C LEU A 107 -6.99 7.00 5.18
N TYR A 108 -6.11 7.05 6.18
CA TYR A 108 -5.29 5.89 6.54
C TYR A 108 -6.14 4.68 6.98
N LYS A 109 -7.23 4.88 7.71
CA LYS A 109 -8.15 3.78 8.08
C LYS A 109 -8.84 3.18 6.85
N LYS A 110 -9.33 4.02 5.93
CA LYS A 110 -9.93 3.57 4.67
C LYS A 110 -8.92 2.80 3.80
N ALA A 111 -7.65 3.21 3.79
CA ALA A 111 -6.58 2.45 3.15
C ALA A 111 -6.43 1.06 3.76
N LEU A 112 -6.35 0.97 5.09
CA LEU A 112 -6.22 -0.29 5.83
C LEU A 112 -7.43 -1.23 5.69
N GLU A 113 -8.61 -0.70 5.37
CA GLU A 113 -9.79 -1.52 5.05
C GLU A 113 -9.71 -2.20 3.67
N LEU A 114 -8.92 -1.65 2.75
CA LEU A 114 -8.77 -2.13 1.38
C LEU A 114 -7.47 -2.90 1.16
N ARG A 115 -6.46 -2.70 2.01
CA ARG A 115 -5.17 -3.37 1.87
C ARG A 115 -4.48 -3.51 3.22
N ALA A 116 -3.76 -4.61 3.38
CA ALA A 116 -2.87 -4.79 4.51
C ALA A 116 -1.50 -4.22 4.11
N GLU A 117 -1.21 -2.97 4.44
CA GLU A 117 0.15 -2.44 4.32
C GLU A 117 0.69 -1.86 5.65
N PRO A 118 2.01 -2.02 5.90
CA PRO A 118 2.60 -1.59 7.16
C PRO A 118 2.62 -0.07 7.30
N ASN A 119 2.72 0.70 6.21
CA ASN A 119 3.00 2.12 6.29
C ASN A 119 1.86 2.95 6.89
N SER A 120 0.58 2.70 6.57
CA SER A 120 -0.52 3.44 7.23
C SER A 120 -0.63 3.07 8.71
N ASN A 121 -0.35 1.81 9.08
CA ASN A 121 -0.27 1.42 10.49
C ASN A 121 0.82 2.22 11.21
N TYR A 122 2.00 2.37 10.61
CA TYR A 122 3.07 3.19 11.21
C TYR A 122 2.66 4.66 11.36
N SER A 123 2.10 5.27 10.31
CA SER A 123 1.63 6.66 10.36
C SER A 123 0.56 6.87 11.43
N LEU A 124 -0.41 5.97 11.54
CA LEU A 124 -1.44 6.02 12.58
C LEU A 124 -0.82 5.88 13.98
N ALA A 125 0.15 4.98 14.17
CA ALA A 125 0.83 4.84 15.45
C ALA A 125 1.54 6.13 15.88
N ILE A 126 2.16 6.86 14.95
CA ILE A 126 2.79 8.17 15.22
C ILE A 126 1.72 9.21 15.61
N ILE A 127 0.64 9.31 14.85
CA ILE A 127 -0.44 10.27 15.14
C ILE A 127 -1.01 10.02 16.54
N TYR A 128 -1.34 8.77 16.86
CA TYR A 128 -1.88 8.42 18.18
C TYR A 128 -0.84 8.58 19.30
N LYS A 129 0.45 8.43 19.01
CA LYS A 129 1.50 8.70 19.99
C LYS A 129 1.57 10.18 20.35
N ASN A 130 1.42 11.07 19.37
CA ASN A 130 1.36 12.51 19.63
C ASN A 130 0.11 12.87 20.44
N ARG A 131 -1.04 12.28 20.12
CA ARG A 131 -2.28 12.47 20.89
C ARG A 131 -2.15 11.97 22.33
N TYR A 132 -1.52 10.81 22.52
CA TYR A 132 -1.20 10.27 23.83
C TYR A 132 -0.33 11.24 24.65
N ASP A 133 0.76 11.77 24.07
CA ASP A 133 1.63 12.71 24.77
C ASP A 133 0.91 13.99 25.17
N ILE A 134 -0.02 14.46 24.35
CA ILE A 134 -0.88 15.62 24.67
C ILE A 134 -1.84 15.27 25.82
N ALA A 135 -2.44 14.08 25.82
CA ALA A 135 -3.34 13.64 26.88
C ALA A 135 -2.62 13.53 28.23
N VAL A 136 -1.42 12.93 28.25
CA VAL A 136 -0.54 12.87 29.44
C VAL A 136 -0.24 14.27 29.97
N LYS A 137 0.17 15.20 29.10
CA LYS A 137 0.44 16.59 29.50
C LYS A 137 -0.77 17.31 30.09
N LYS A 138 -1.96 17.00 29.57
CA LYS A 138 -3.24 17.55 30.03
C LYS A 138 -3.82 16.81 31.24
N LYS A 139 -3.18 15.72 31.69
CA LYS A 139 -3.69 14.83 32.74
C LYS A 139 -5.08 14.26 32.42
N ASP A 140 -5.36 14.01 31.14
CA ASP A 140 -6.60 13.40 30.67
C ASP A 140 -6.44 11.88 30.62
N ALA A 141 -6.72 11.21 31.74
CA ALA A 141 -6.52 9.77 31.89
C ALA A 141 -7.37 8.94 30.90
N VAL A 142 -8.58 9.41 30.55
CA VAL A 142 -9.46 8.70 29.62
C VAL A 142 -8.83 8.69 28.22
N LYS A 143 -8.37 9.85 27.76
CA LYS A 143 -7.70 9.97 26.45
C LYS A 143 -6.32 9.34 26.43
N GLU A 144 -5.60 9.36 27.54
CA GLU A 144 -4.33 8.65 27.68
C GLU A 144 -4.51 7.15 27.41
N VAL A 145 -5.48 6.50 28.06
CA VAL A 145 -5.76 5.08 27.85
C VAL A 145 -6.22 4.80 26.43
N GLU A 146 -7.18 5.59 25.91
CA GLU A 146 -7.69 5.45 24.55
C GLU A 146 -6.55 5.51 23.52
N TYR A 147 -5.72 6.54 23.57
CA TYR A 147 -4.66 6.72 22.59
C TYR A 147 -3.50 5.76 22.80
N GLY A 148 -3.16 5.40 24.04
CA GLY A 148 -2.16 4.39 24.35
C GLY A 148 -2.48 3.03 23.73
N LYS A 149 -3.75 2.62 23.80
CA LYS A 149 -4.25 1.42 23.11
C LYS A 149 -4.05 1.50 21.60
N MET A 150 -4.43 2.62 20.98
CA MET A 150 -4.27 2.80 19.53
C MET A 150 -2.79 2.77 19.09
N VAL A 151 -1.87 3.34 19.89
CA VAL A 151 -0.42 3.24 19.62
C VAL A 151 0.02 1.79 19.61
N TYR A 152 -0.36 1.00 20.61
CA TYR A 152 -0.03 -0.42 20.67
C TYR A 152 -0.57 -1.17 19.45
N GLU A 153 -1.87 -1.02 19.16
CA GLU A 153 -2.53 -1.75 18.08
C GLU A 153 -1.89 -1.50 16.72
N TYR A 154 -1.70 -0.23 16.34
CA TYR A 154 -1.14 0.10 15.05
C TYR A 154 0.36 -0.19 14.94
N LEU A 155 1.14 0.09 16.00
CA LEU A 155 2.58 -0.22 15.96
C LEU A 155 2.81 -1.74 15.89
N ASN A 156 1.99 -2.54 16.59
CA ASN A 156 2.08 -3.99 16.55
C ASN A 156 1.76 -4.52 15.14
N LYS A 157 0.69 -4.02 14.52
CA LYS A 157 0.35 -4.36 13.12
C LYS A 157 1.47 -3.97 12.16
N TYR A 158 2.08 -2.79 12.31
CA TYR A 158 3.24 -2.39 11.52
C TYR A 158 4.40 -3.38 11.67
N VAL A 159 4.80 -3.71 12.91
CA VAL A 159 5.93 -4.62 13.18
C VAL A 159 5.68 -6.00 12.57
N VAL A 160 4.47 -6.54 12.74
CA VAL A 160 4.09 -7.85 12.21
C VAL A 160 4.10 -7.85 10.68
N LEU A 161 3.47 -6.86 10.03
CA LEU A 161 3.36 -6.80 8.57
C LEU A 161 4.68 -6.45 7.87
N SER A 162 5.53 -5.63 8.49
CA SER A 162 6.82 -5.24 7.91
C SER A 162 7.95 -6.21 8.21
N GLY A 163 7.77 -7.12 9.17
CA GLY A 163 8.85 -7.97 9.70
C GLY A 163 9.93 -7.18 10.43
N ASN A 164 9.67 -5.94 10.83
CA ASN A 164 10.67 -5.06 11.46
C ASN A 164 11.04 -5.53 12.87
N LYS A 165 12.29 -5.93 13.07
CA LYS A 165 12.81 -6.46 14.36
C LYS A 165 13.51 -5.41 15.23
N SER A 166 13.27 -4.12 15.01
CA SER A 166 13.94 -3.05 15.75
C SER A 166 13.68 -3.13 17.26
N ALA A 167 14.77 -3.14 18.05
CA ALA A 167 14.70 -3.09 19.50
C ALA A 167 13.94 -1.84 20.01
N LYS A 168 13.99 -0.73 19.26
CA LYS A 168 13.23 0.48 19.55
C LYS A 168 11.73 0.20 19.58
N TYR A 169 11.20 -0.45 18.55
CA TYR A 169 9.77 -0.75 18.47
C TYR A 169 9.35 -1.78 19.51
N LYS A 170 10.20 -2.79 19.80
CA LYS A 170 9.96 -3.72 20.91
C LYS A 170 9.81 -2.99 22.25
N LYS A 171 10.70 -2.02 22.55
CA LYS A 171 10.61 -1.23 23.79
C LYS A 171 9.32 -0.41 23.86
N ILE A 172 8.93 0.24 22.75
CA ILE A 172 7.69 1.02 22.68
C ILE A 172 6.47 0.10 22.87
N LEU A 173 6.43 -1.04 22.20
CA LEU A 173 5.34 -2.01 22.34
C LEU A 173 5.22 -2.56 23.76
N ASN A 174 6.34 -2.83 24.42
CA ASN A 174 6.33 -3.26 25.83
C ASN A 174 5.75 -2.17 26.73
N TYR A 175 6.12 -0.90 26.54
CA TYR A 175 5.54 0.21 27.29
C TYR A 175 4.02 0.32 27.07
N PHE A 176 3.58 0.33 25.81
CA PHE A 176 2.15 0.47 25.50
C PHE A 176 1.33 -0.81 25.73
N SER A 177 1.97 -1.94 26.07
CA SER A 177 1.29 -3.21 26.30
C SER A 177 0.39 -3.20 27.53
N SER A 178 0.58 -2.26 28.45
CA SER A 178 -0.28 -2.06 29.63
C SER A 178 -1.64 -1.47 29.29
N TYR A 179 -1.83 -0.96 28.08
CA TYR A 179 -3.08 -0.34 27.62
C TYR A 179 -3.94 -1.28 26.74
N LYS A 180 -3.58 -2.56 26.62
CA LYS A 180 -4.33 -3.55 25.82
C LYS A 180 -5.75 -3.77 26.33
#